data_AF-B4DAW1-F1
#
_entry.id   AF-B4DAW1-F1
#
_cell.length_a   1.000
_cell.length_b   1.000
_cell.length_c   1.000
_cell.angle_alpha   90.00
_cell.angle_beta   90.00
_cell.angle_gamma   90.00
#
_symmetry.space_group_name_H-M   'P 1'
#
loop_
_entity.id
_entity.type
_entity.pdbx_description
1 polymer ?
#
loop_
_entity_poly.entity_id
_entity_poly.type
_entity_poly.pdbx_seq_one_letter_code
_entity_poly.pdbx_strand_id
1 'polypeptide(L)' 'MGGQEFAISYQASFSGGTFEGGNDVAIMAIPEPNSLSMLAGSLGVALGLQRIRRRRSS' A
#
# COMPACT_ATOMS: atom_id res chain seq x y z
N MET A 1 14.51 -5.21 -4.23
CA MET A 1 13.59 -5.37 -3.08
C MET A 1 12.19 -5.05 -3.60
N GLY A 2 11.26 -6.01 -3.55
CA GLY A 2 9.94 -5.98 -4.20
C GLY A 2 9.19 -7.26 -3.85
N GLY A 3 9.06 -7.50 -2.54
CA GLY A 3 8.48 -8.73 -1.99
C GLY A 3 7.08 -8.45 -1.48
N GLN A 4 6.14 -9.29 -1.89
CA GLN A 4 4.75 -9.29 -1.44
C GLN A 4 4.68 -9.46 0.08
N GLU A 5 4.05 -8.51 0.78
CA GLU A 5 3.79 -8.63 2.21
C GLU A 5 2.61 -9.58 2.46
N PHE A 6 2.74 -10.44 3.47
CA PHE A 6 1.75 -11.46 3.82
C PHE A 6 1.31 -11.29 5.29
N ALA A 7 0.01 -11.41 5.53
CA ALA A 7 -0.58 -11.44 6.87
C ALA A 7 -1.26 -12.78 7.14
N ILE A 8 -1.19 -13.23 8.40
CA ILE A 8 -1.82 -14.47 8.88
C ILE A 8 -3.18 -14.12 9.50
N SER A 9 -4.25 -14.77 9.02
CA SER A 9 -5.60 -14.65 9.57
C SER A 9 -6.12 -15.97 10.13
N TYR A 10 -6.69 -15.92 11.32
CA TYR A 10 -7.32 -17.05 12.04
C TYR A 10 -8.86 -16.98 12.00
N GLN A 11 -9.42 -16.17 11.11
CA GLN A 11 -10.86 -16.03 10.96
C GLN A 11 -11.38 -16.77 9.73
N ALA A 12 -10.56 -17.57 9.05
CA ALA A 12 -10.95 -18.21 7.80
C ALA A 12 -11.98 -19.33 8.02
N SER A 13 -13.01 -19.38 7.16
CA SER A 13 -14.00 -20.46 7.12
C SER A 13 -13.92 -21.22 5.79
N PHE A 14 -13.80 -22.55 5.85
CA PHE A 14 -13.70 -23.44 4.68
C PHE A 14 -14.91 -23.36 3.72
N SER A 15 -16.07 -22.89 4.19
CA SER A 15 -17.32 -22.93 3.41
C SER A 15 -17.50 -21.81 2.37
N GLY A 16 -16.55 -20.89 2.24
CA GLY A 16 -16.59 -19.80 1.27
C GLY A 16 -15.69 -18.69 1.75
N GLY A 17 -14.84 -18.16 0.85
CA GLY A 17 -13.68 -17.28 1.10
C GLY A 17 -13.96 -15.98 1.87
N THR A 18 -14.51 -16.12 3.06
CA THR A 18 -14.97 -15.10 3.99
C THR A 18 -14.29 -15.39 5.32
N PHE A 19 -13.92 -14.32 6.00
CA PHE A 19 -13.12 -14.37 7.22
C PHE A 19 -14.02 -14.12 8.43
N GLU A 20 -14.95 -15.04 8.70
CA GLU A 20 -15.72 -15.04 9.94
C GLU A 20 -15.46 -16.32 10.73
N GLY A 21 -14.66 -16.18 11.80
CA GLY A 21 -14.44 -17.15 12.89
C GLY A 21 -14.38 -18.64 12.50
N GLY A 22 -13.18 -19.14 12.15
CA GLY A 22 -12.93 -20.57 11.94
C GLY A 22 -11.57 -21.04 12.48
N ASN A 23 -11.34 -22.36 12.51
CA ASN A 23 -10.08 -22.98 12.99
C ASN A 23 -8.98 -23.03 11.90
N ASP A 24 -9.18 -22.32 10.78
CA ASP A 24 -8.31 -22.39 9.62
C ASP A 24 -7.37 -21.18 9.55
N VAL A 25 -6.11 -21.43 9.17
CA VAL A 25 -5.10 -20.39 8.94
C VAL A 25 -5.10 -20.02 7.46
N ALA A 26 -5.30 -18.74 7.17
CA ALA A 26 -5.24 -18.20 5.82
C ALA A 26 -4.11 -17.18 5.68
N ILE A 27 -3.45 -17.20 4.51
CA ILE A 27 -2.43 -16.24 4.13
C ILE A 27 -3.07 -15.20 3.22
N MET A 28 -3.07 -13.93 3.65
CA MET A 28 -3.58 -12.80 2.87
C MET A 28 -2.41 -12.01 2.28
N ALA A 29 -2.41 -11.84 0.96
CA ALA A 29 -1.51 -10.92 0.28
C ALA A 29 -1.98 -9.48 0.56
N ILE A 30 -1.12 -8.65 1.17
CA ILE A 30 -1.38 -7.22 1.38
C ILE A 30 -0.99 -6.48 0.11
N PRO A 31 -1.93 -5.83 -0.61
CA PRO A 31 -1.59 -5.12 -1.83
C PRO A 31 -0.49 -4.09 -1.59
N GLU A 32 0.59 -4.16 -2.36
CA GLU A 32 1.60 -3.12 -2.34
C GLU A 32 0.97 -1.79 -2.81
N PRO A 33 1.31 -0.65 -2.17
CA PRO A 33 0.91 0.64 -2.69
C PRO A 33 1.38 0.79 -4.14
N ASN A 34 0.51 1.28 -5.04
CA ASN A 34 0.85 1.40 -6.45
C ASN A 34 2.12 2.28 -6.61
N SER A 35 3.22 1.64 -7.00
CA SER A 35 4.54 2.27 -7.15
C SER A 35 4.50 3.47 -8.11
N LEU A 36 3.64 3.43 -9.14
CA LEU A 36 3.45 4.55 -10.06
C LEU A 36 2.78 5.73 -9.38
N SER A 37 1.80 5.49 -8.51
CA SER A 37 1.12 6.53 -7.73
C SER A 37 2.06 7.18 -6.72
N MET A 38 2.89 6.38 -6.04
CA MET A 38 3.92 6.92 -5.12
C MET A 38 4.96 7.75 -5.87
N LEU A 39 5.42 7.28 -7.04
CA LEU A 39 6.36 8.02 -7.88
C LEU A 39 5.76 9.33 -8.38
N ALA A 40 4.55 9.29 -8.95
CA ALA A 40 3.87 10.49 -9.43
C ALA A 40 3.59 11.49 -8.29
N GLY A 41 3.15 11.01 -7.12
CA GLY A 41 2.91 11.84 -5.95
C GLY A 41 4.19 12.51 -5.45
N SER A 42 5.28 11.76 -5.30
CA SER A 42 6.56 12.30 -4.85
C SER A 42 7.17 13.31 -5.84
N LEU A 43 7.08 13.04 -7.15
CA LEU A 43 7.47 13.99 -8.19
C LEU A 43 6.63 15.27 -8.14
N GLY A 44 5.31 15.15 -7.99
CA GLY A 44 4.40 16.28 -7.86
C GLY A 44 4.75 17.17 -6.65
N VAL A 45 5.00 16.55 -5.49
CA VAL A 45 5.45 17.26 -4.28
C VAL A 45 6.79 17.94 -4.52
N ALA A 46 7.78 17.25 -5.08
CA ALA A 46 9.11 17.80 -5.33
C ALA A 46 9.06 19.02 -6.27
N LEU A 47 8.31 18.93 -7.37
CA LEU A 47 8.12 20.04 -8.32
C LEU A 47 7.35 21.20 -7.68
N GLY A 48 6.33 20.91 -6.87
CA GLY A 48 5.58 21.92 -6.13
C GLY A 48 6.49 22.71 -5.17
N LEU A 49 7.28 22.00 -4.37
CA LEU A 49 8.26 22.61 -3.46
C LEU A 49 9.32 23.42 -4.22
N GLN A 50 9.81 22.92 -5.36
CA GLN A 50 10.77 23.65 -6.20
C GLN A 50 10.20 24.97 -6.71
N ARG A 51 8.93 25.00 -7.13
CA ARG A 51 8.24 26.21 -7.59
C ARG A 51 8.02 27.22 -6.46
N ILE A 52 7.65 26.76 -5.26
CA ILE A 52 7.47 27.63 -4.09
C ILE A 52 8.80 28.26 -3.69
N ARG A 53 9.89 27.49 -3.65
CA ARG A 53 11.23 27.99 -3.29
C ARG A 53 11.71 29.06 -4.27
N ARG A 54 11.52 28.85 -5.57
CA ARG A 54 11.90 29.84 -6.59
C ARG A 54 11.16 31.17 -6.47
N ARG A 55 9.88 31.15 -6.09
CA ARG A 55 9.08 32.37 -5.88
C ARG A 55 9.45 33.16 -4.62
N ARG A 56 10.11 32.53 -3.65
CA ARG A 56 10.58 33.18 -2.41
C ARG A 56 11.97 33.82 -2.54
N SER A 57 12.71 33.53 -3.61
CA SER A 57 14.05 34.09 -3.86
C SER A 57 14.06 35.22 -4.91
N SER A 58 12.89 35.75 -5.27
CA SER A 58 12.72 37.00 -6.04
C SER A 58 12.15 38.09 -5.17
#